data_AF-A0A967ZBU2-F1
#
_entry.id   AF-A0A967ZBU2-F1
#
_cell.length_a   1.000
_cell.length_b   1.000
_cell.length_c   1.000
_cell.angle_alpha   90.00
_cell.angle_beta   90.00
_cell.angle_gamma   90.00
#
_symmetry.space_group_name_H-M   'P 1'
#
loop_
_entity.id
_entity.type
_entity.pdbx_description
1 polymer ?
#
loop_
_entity_poly.entity_id
_entity_poly.type
_entity_poly.pdbx_seq_one_letter_code
_entity_poly.pdbx_strand_id
1 'polypeptide(L)'
;MPNRREFLRGIGGAAGTALLTGYGLNTHAQPARREVTLNGRRIRTVDVHAHCELPEVAAVVEGTPLGSRPFPEWQMLGPTRIEDMNRRGIDYQALSMTISGHWWYAADRELANRIVRASDEALAAWVEQHPDRFVALSSVSLPYPDLAAEQLEYAVTELGARGASVGGQVNGEYPSSERFDPFWAKAAELDVPVFMHPGLGAPNIVREGALDGRGGLFNVVGGPLETTLFLTHMIVDGTLDRHPNLKIVGAHGGGYLPSY
;
A
#
# COMPACT_ATOMS: atom_id res chain seq x y z
N MET A 1 10.99 52.70 -24.47
CA MET A 1 10.16 53.12 -23.33
C MET A 1 9.29 54.30 -23.73
N PRO A 2 8.01 54.10 -24.07
CA PRO A 2 7.05 55.19 -24.27
C PRO A 2 6.36 55.55 -22.95
N ASN A 3 6.09 56.84 -22.75
CA ASN A 3 5.80 57.48 -21.45
C ASN A 3 4.31 57.53 -21.08
N ARG A 4 4.04 57.79 -19.79
CA ARG A 4 2.74 57.80 -19.10
C ARG A 4 1.69 58.82 -19.57
N ARG A 5 1.91 59.62 -20.63
CA ARG A 5 0.94 60.66 -21.08
C ARG A 5 -0.06 60.22 -22.16
N GLU A 6 0.10 59.05 -22.78
CA GLU A 6 -0.88 58.52 -23.74
C GLU A 6 -1.99 57.66 -23.10
N PHE A 7 -1.86 57.30 -21.82
CA PHE A 7 -2.82 56.42 -21.12
C PHE A 7 -4.12 57.11 -20.70
N LEU A 8 -4.17 58.45 -20.62
CA LEU A 8 -5.30 59.18 -20.03
C LEU A 8 -6.25 59.87 -21.02
N ARG A 9 -6.19 59.57 -22.32
CA ARG A 9 -7.14 60.12 -23.31
C ARG A 9 -8.28 59.18 -23.73
N GLY A 10 -8.45 58.05 -23.06
CA GLY A 10 -9.44 57.03 -23.45
C GLY A 10 -10.62 56.82 -22.48
N ILE A 11 -10.85 57.70 -21.49
CA ILE A 11 -12.01 57.58 -20.57
C ILE A 11 -13.06 58.61 -20.97
N GLY A 12 -14.01 58.19 -21.79
CA GLY A 12 -15.21 58.94 -22.11
C GLY A 12 -16.19 58.08 -22.91
N GLY A 13 -17.26 57.64 -22.27
CA GLY A 13 -18.43 57.04 -22.94
C GLY A 13 -18.80 55.67 -22.41
N ALA A 14 -19.86 55.63 -21.62
CA ALA A 14 -20.44 54.45 -21.01
C ALA A 14 -21.30 53.63 -22.00
N ALA A 15 -21.60 52.41 -21.55
CA ALA A 15 -22.67 51.50 -21.98
C ALA A 15 -22.45 50.73 -23.30
N GLY A 16 -22.03 49.47 -23.15
CA GLY A 16 -22.01 48.48 -24.22
C GLY A 16 -21.57 47.12 -23.70
N THR A 17 -22.56 46.26 -23.47
CA THR A 17 -22.51 44.78 -23.39
C THR A 17 -21.11 44.16 -23.44
N ALA A 18 -20.57 43.75 -22.29
CA ALA A 18 -19.37 42.92 -22.24
C ALA A 18 -19.73 41.48 -22.63
N LEU A 19 -19.54 41.18 -23.92
CA LEU A 19 -19.15 39.84 -24.37
C LEU A 19 -17.86 39.47 -23.64
N LEU A 20 -17.97 38.65 -22.59
CA LEU A 20 -16.83 37.93 -22.04
C LEU A 20 -16.38 36.93 -23.09
N THR A 21 -15.44 37.34 -23.94
CA THR A 21 -14.60 36.43 -24.72
C THR A 21 -13.83 35.57 -23.73
N GLY A 22 -14.29 34.33 -23.59
CA GLY A 22 -13.65 33.33 -22.74
C GLY A 22 -12.20 33.16 -23.15
N TYR A 23 -11.29 33.57 -22.26
CA TYR A 23 -10.03 32.85 -22.12
C TYR A 23 -10.41 31.42 -21.76
N GLY A 24 -10.26 30.52 -22.72
CA GLY A 24 -10.42 29.09 -22.50
C GLY A 24 -9.49 28.68 -21.37
N LEU A 25 -10.04 28.53 -20.18
CA LEU A 25 -9.53 27.58 -19.22
C LEU A 25 -9.57 26.25 -19.96
N ASN A 26 -8.40 25.78 -20.41
CA ASN A 26 -8.21 24.36 -20.70
C ASN A 26 -8.44 23.63 -19.38
N THR A 27 -9.70 23.37 -19.06
CA THR A 27 -10.07 22.23 -18.25
C THR A 27 -9.65 21.04 -19.08
N HIS A 28 -8.46 20.50 -18.82
CA HIS A 28 -8.19 19.13 -19.19
C HIS A 28 -9.22 18.30 -18.44
N ALA A 29 -10.36 18.05 -19.09
CA ALA A 29 -11.35 17.11 -18.61
C ALA A 29 -10.57 15.81 -18.36
N GLN A 30 -10.53 15.39 -17.09
CA GLN A 30 -9.89 14.13 -16.75
C GLN A 30 -10.51 13.07 -17.67
N PRO A 31 -9.69 12.26 -18.36
CA PRO A 31 -10.20 11.24 -19.24
C PRO A 31 -11.19 10.38 -18.44
N ALA A 32 -12.36 10.15 -19.04
CA ALA A 32 -13.42 9.36 -18.41
C ALA A 32 -12.82 8.04 -17.91
N ARG A 33 -13.11 7.70 -16.64
CA ARG A 33 -12.66 6.47 -16.01
C ARG A 33 -13.04 5.28 -16.90
N ARG A 34 -12.06 4.43 -17.23
CA ARG A 34 -12.34 3.18 -17.92
C ARG A 34 -13.23 2.33 -17.03
N GLU A 35 -14.37 1.88 -17.54
CA GLU A 35 -15.21 0.94 -16.82
C GLU A 35 -14.89 -0.49 -17.26
N VAL A 36 -14.89 -1.41 -16.29
CA VAL A 36 -14.77 -2.85 -16.56
C VAL A 36 -16.18 -3.44 -16.57
N THR A 37 -16.51 -4.17 -17.63
CA THR A 37 -17.80 -4.85 -17.78
C THR A 37 -17.60 -6.34 -17.94
N LEU A 38 -18.52 -7.12 -17.34
CA LEU A 38 -18.61 -8.56 -17.49
C LEU A 38 -20.06 -8.89 -17.88
N ASN A 39 -20.26 -9.58 -19.01
CA ASN A 39 -21.58 -9.89 -19.56
C ASN A 39 -22.51 -8.66 -19.68
N GLY A 40 -21.96 -7.52 -20.12
CA GLY A 40 -22.70 -6.27 -20.29
C GLY A 40 -23.01 -5.51 -19.00
N ARG A 41 -22.60 -6.00 -17.83
CA ARG A 41 -22.78 -5.33 -16.53
C ARG A 41 -21.47 -4.74 -16.04
N ARG A 42 -21.47 -3.48 -15.60
CA ARG A 42 -20.32 -2.86 -14.93
C ARG A 42 -20.01 -3.62 -13.63
N ILE A 43 -18.75 -4.01 -13.47
CA ILE A 43 -18.22 -4.60 -12.25
C ILE A 43 -17.30 -3.62 -11.54
N ARG A 44 -17.18 -3.75 -10.22
CA ARG A 44 -16.22 -2.97 -9.43
C ARG A 44 -14.89 -3.71 -9.38
N THR A 45 -13.82 -3.06 -9.78
CA THR A 45 -12.46 -3.59 -9.74
C THR A 45 -11.74 -3.07 -8.50
N VAL A 46 -11.38 -3.96 -7.59
CA VAL A 46 -10.60 -3.63 -6.39
C VAL A 46 -9.23 -4.27 -6.52
N ASP A 47 -8.20 -3.43 -6.49
CA ASP A 47 -6.81 -3.88 -6.49
C ASP A 47 -6.28 -3.90 -5.05
N VAL A 48 -6.04 -5.11 -4.53
CA VAL A 48 -5.59 -5.33 -3.14
C VAL A 48 -4.08 -5.51 -3.03
N HIS A 49 -3.36 -5.47 -4.14
CA HIS A 49 -1.91 -5.65 -4.22
C HIS A 49 -1.30 -4.37 -4.76
N ALA A 50 -1.49 -3.28 -4.01
CA ALA A 50 -1.15 -1.94 -4.46
C ALA A 50 -0.09 -1.32 -3.53
N HIS A 51 1.17 -1.38 -3.95
CA HIS A 51 2.27 -0.82 -3.17
C HIS A 51 2.26 0.71 -3.16
N CYS A 52 2.84 1.25 -2.10
CA CYS A 52 3.16 2.66 -1.98
C CYS A 52 4.40 2.84 -1.10
N GLU A 53 5.12 3.92 -1.36
CA GLU A 53 6.17 4.44 -0.49
C GLU A 53 5.79 5.83 0.00
N LEU A 54 6.24 6.19 1.20
CA LEU A 54 5.84 7.40 1.92
C LEU A 54 7.09 8.16 2.38
N PRO A 55 7.24 9.44 2.01
CA PRO A 55 8.41 10.24 2.41
C PRO A 55 8.49 10.45 3.93
N GLU A 56 7.38 10.39 4.65
CA GLU A 56 7.31 10.52 6.11
C GLU A 56 8.12 9.43 6.82
N VAL A 57 8.14 8.21 6.26
CA VAL A 57 8.91 7.10 6.80
C VAL A 57 10.41 7.32 6.62
N ALA A 58 10.82 7.92 5.49
CA ALA A 58 12.22 8.26 5.24
C ALA A 58 12.79 9.19 6.33
N ALA A 59 11.99 10.15 6.80
CA ALA A 59 12.37 11.03 7.90
C ALA A 59 12.52 10.31 9.25
N VAL A 60 11.73 9.26 9.50
CA VAL A 60 11.83 8.46 10.74
C VAL A 60 13.10 7.62 10.77
N VAL A 61 13.51 7.08 9.62
CA VAL A 61 14.69 6.22 9.52
C VAL A 61 15.99 6.98 9.27
N GLU A 62 15.92 8.29 9.02
CA GLU A 62 17.08 9.15 8.85
C GLU A 62 18.03 9.05 10.06
N GLY A 63 19.33 8.90 9.81
CA GLY A 63 20.34 8.75 10.85
C GLY A 63 20.35 7.39 11.56
N THR A 64 19.46 6.46 11.20
CA THR A 64 19.50 5.06 11.68
C THR A 64 20.23 4.15 10.70
N PRO A 65 20.64 2.93 11.08
CA PRO A 65 21.17 1.93 10.15
C PRO A 65 20.22 1.56 9.00
N LEU A 66 18.94 1.93 9.11
CA LEU A 66 17.90 1.66 8.11
C LEU A 66 17.68 2.83 7.14
N GLY A 67 18.33 3.99 7.36
CA GLY A 67 18.16 5.20 6.56
C GLY A 67 18.78 5.13 5.16
N SER A 68 19.63 4.14 4.88
CA SER A 68 20.23 3.92 3.56
C SER A 68 19.33 3.14 2.61
N ARG A 69 18.17 2.68 3.08
CA ARG A 69 17.28 1.86 2.26
C ARG A 69 16.59 2.71 1.17
N PRO A 70 16.42 2.16 -0.04
CA PRO A 70 15.95 2.92 -1.18
C PRO A 70 14.44 3.16 -1.11
N PHE A 71 14.03 4.39 -1.40
CA PHE A 71 12.62 4.79 -1.54
C PHE A 71 12.35 5.07 -3.03
N PRO A 72 11.96 4.05 -3.82
CA PRO A 72 11.82 4.20 -5.27
C PRO A 72 10.71 5.20 -5.65
N GLU A 73 11.08 6.21 -6.46
CA GLU A 73 10.17 7.26 -6.91
C GLU A 73 8.90 6.71 -7.60
N TRP A 74 9.02 5.62 -8.34
CA TRP A 74 7.90 5.00 -9.06
C TRP A 74 6.85 4.33 -8.15
N GLN A 75 7.13 4.21 -6.84
CA GLN A 75 6.16 3.74 -5.83
C GLN A 75 5.64 4.86 -4.93
N MET A 76 6.16 6.07 -5.06
CA MET A 76 5.67 7.20 -4.27
C MET A 76 4.20 7.48 -4.58
N LEU A 77 3.41 7.73 -3.54
CA LEU A 77 2.05 8.22 -3.73
C LEU A 77 2.08 9.64 -4.30
N GLY A 78 1.30 9.83 -5.35
CA GLY A 78 1.28 11.08 -6.09
C GLY A 78 0.05 11.20 -6.99
N PRO A 79 -0.18 12.39 -7.57
CA PRO A 79 -1.40 12.69 -8.33
C PRO A 79 -1.62 11.77 -9.53
N THR A 80 -0.54 11.26 -10.13
CA THR A 80 -0.57 10.33 -11.27
C THR A 80 -1.23 8.99 -10.93
N ARG A 81 -1.30 8.61 -9.64
CA ARG A 81 -1.88 7.34 -9.18
C ARG A 81 -3.34 7.20 -9.60
N ILE A 82 -4.14 8.24 -9.41
CA ILE A 82 -5.57 8.24 -9.75
C ILE A 82 -5.78 8.19 -11.26
N GLU A 83 -4.97 8.91 -12.02
CA GLU A 83 -5.03 8.90 -13.48
C GLU A 83 -4.71 7.49 -14.03
N ASP A 84 -3.70 6.84 -13.46
CA ASP A 84 -3.32 5.47 -13.80
C ASP A 84 -4.43 4.47 -13.45
N MET A 85 -5.05 4.59 -12.28
CA MET A 85 -6.22 3.80 -11.89
C MET A 85 -7.37 4.01 -12.87
N ASN A 86 -7.68 5.26 -13.22
CA ASN A 86 -8.75 5.60 -14.16
C ASN A 86 -8.49 4.98 -15.54
N ARG A 87 -7.26 5.04 -16.05
CA ARG A 87 -6.87 4.44 -17.34
C ARG A 87 -6.96 2.92 -17.33
N ARG A 88 -6.65 2.28 -16.20
CA ARG A 88 -6.69 0.82 -16.02
C ARG A 88 -8.08 0.28 -15.66
N GLY A 89 -9.01 1.15 -15.29
CA GLY A 89 -10.33 0.78 -14.81
C GLY A 89 -10.32 0.17 -13.42
N ILE A 90 -9.39 0.62 -12.57
CA ILE A 90 -9.28 0.25 -11.17
C ILE A 90 -10.18 1.18 -10.37
N ASP A 91 -11.13 0.60 -9.64
CA ASP A 91 -12.07 1.39 -8.89
C ASP A 91 -11.52 1.84 -7.55
N TYR A 92 -11.01 0.87 -6.79
CA TYR A 92 -10.43 1.05 -5.47
C TYR A 92 -9.06 0.38 -5.39
N GLN A 93 -8.18 0.92 -4.56
CA GLN A 93 -6.93 0.29 -4.17
C GLN A 93 -6.82 0.14 -2.65
N ALA A 94 -6.43 -1.05 -2.20
CA ALA A 94 -5.94 -1.26 -0.84
C ALA A 94 -4.43 -1.03 -0.83
N LEU A 95 -4.03 0.11 -0.26
CA LEU A 95 -2.64 0.55 -0.20
C LEU A 95 -1.92 -0.15 0.94
N SER A 96 -0.72 -0.63 0.67
CA SER A 96 0.16 -1.21 1.69
C SER A 96 1.61 -0.86 1.40
N MET A 97 2.38 -0.56 2.45
CA MET A 97 3.79 -0.21 2.35
C MET A 97 4.65 -1.48 2.49
N THR A 98 4.71 -2.27 1.42
CA THR A 98 5.29 -3.64 1.49
C THR A 98 6.52 -3.87 0.62
N ILE A 99 6.78 -3.03 -0.39
CA ILE A 99 7.89 -3.27 -1.33
C ILE A 99 9.02 -2.27 -1.17
N SER A 100 10.12 -2.77 -0.60
CA SER A 100 11.52 -2.61 -1.02
C SER A 100 12.43 -3.31 0.02
N GLY A 101 12.00 -4.47 0.53
CA GLY A 101 12.64 -5.14 1.69
C GLY A 101 12.26 -4.53 3.05
N HIS A 102 11.17 -3.77 3.10
CA HIS A 102 10.79 -2.90 4.21
C HIS A 102 9.78 -3.51 5.18
N TRP A 103 9.98 -4.75 5.62
CA TRP A 103 9.28 -5.20 6.83
C TRP A 103 9.90 -4.63 8.11
N TRP A 104 11.01 -3.88 7.99
CA TRP A 104 11.74 -3.23 9.07
C TRP A 104 12.11 -4.16 10.23
N TYR A 105 12.27 -5.46 9.98
CA TYR A 105 12.56 -6.47 11.02
C TYR A 105 13.90 -6.30 11.74
N ALA A 106 14.76 -5.39 11.27
CA ALA A 106 16.01 -5.01 11.92
C ALA A 106 15.87 -3.78 12.84
N ALA A 107 14.71 -3.10 12.84
CA ALA A 107 14.42 -2.03 13.77
C ALA A 107 14.22 -2.60 15.18
N ASP A 108 14.69 -1.88 16.20
CA ASP A 108 14.26 -2.16 17.57
C ASP A 108 12.78 -1.82 17.76
N ARG A 109 12.21 -2.23 18.90
CA ARG A 109 10.76 -2.10 19.19
C ARG A 109 10.27 -0.66 19.08
N GLU A 110 11.07 0.31 19.53
CA GLU A 110 10.68 1.72 19.54
C GLU A 110 10.75 2.34 18.14
N LEU A 111 11.83 2.06 17.40
CA LEU A 111 11.95 2.48 16.01
C LEU A 111 10.87 1.83 15.14
N ALA A 112 10.58 0.54 15.33
CA ALA A 112 9.51 -0.16 14.64
C ALA A 112 8.15 0.51 14.87
N ASN A 113 7.84 0.88 16.11
CA ASN A 113 6.62 1.61 16.42
C ASN A 113 6.54 2.96 15.70
N ARG A 114 7.61 3.76 15.74
CA ARG A 114 7.66 5.06 15.06
C ARG A 114 7.50 4.93 13.54
N ILE A 115 8.12 3.91 12.92
CA ILE A 115 8.00 3.65 11.49
C ILE A 115 6.55 3.33 11.11
N VAL A 116 5.93 2.37 11.81
CA VAL A 116 4.55 1.96 11.51
C VAL A 116 3.57 3.10 11.75
N ARG A 117 3.73 3.86 12.84
CA ARG A 117 2.91 5.05 13.13
C ARG A 117 2.99 6.09 12.01
N ALA A 118 4.19 6.48 11.60
CA ALA A 118 4.37 7.44 10.53
C ALA A 118 3.79 6.95 9.19
N SER A 119 3.95 5.65 8.90
CA SER A 119 3.38 5.04 7.70
C SER A 119 1.85 5.06 7.71
N ASP A 120 1.24 4.60 8.81
CA ASP A 120 -0.22 4.47 8.91
C ASP A 120 -0.89 5.85 8.93
N GLU A 121 -0.32 6.83 9.62
CA GLU A 121 -0.84 8.21 9.66
C GLU A 121 -0.75 8.89 8.29
N ALA A 122 0.37 8.71 7.57
CA ALA A 122 0.53 9.23 6.22
C ALA A 122 -0.44 8.56 5.22
N LEU A 123 -0.65 7.24 5.33
CA LEU A 123 -1.66 6.54 4.54
C LEU A 123 -3.08 7.00 4.85
N ALA A 124 -3.40 7.20 6.12
CA ALA A 124 -4.70 7.69 6.54
C ALA A 124 -4.98 9.08 5.94
N ALA A 125 -4.00 9.99 6.02
CA ALA A 125 -4.10 11.32 5.41
C ALA A 125 -4.26 11.27 3.88
N TRP A 126 -3.63 10.31 3.20
CA TRP A 126 -3.82 10.09 1.76
C TRP A 126 -5.22 9.55 1.45
N VAL A 127 -5.70 8.58 2.23
CA VAL A 127 -7.03 7.99 2.07
C VAL A 127 -8.12 9.04 2.33
N GLU A 128 -7.95 9.91 3.32
CA GLU A 128 -8.90 10.99 3.62
C GLU A 128 -9.10 11.97 2.46
N GLN A 129 -8.04 12.22 1.66
CA GLN A 129 -8.13 13.06 0.47
C GLN A 129 -8.92 12.39 -0.66
N HIS A 130 -9.01 11.06 -0.66
CA HIS A 130 -9.56 10.24 -1.75
C HIS A 130 -10.32 8.99 -1.23
N PRO A 131 -11.31 9.14 -0.35
CA PRO A 131 -11.92 8.02 0.39
C PRO A 131 -12.79 7.12 -0.49
N ASP A 132 -13.19 7.62 -1.67
CA ASP A 132 -13.90 6.86 -2.69
C ASP A 132 -12.98 6.04 -3.60
N ARG A 133 -11.65 6.12 -3.39
CA ARG A 133 -10.63 5.50 -4.26
C ARG A 133 -9.65 4.61 -3.50
N PHE A 134 -9.40 4.84 -2.23
CA PHE A 134 -8.38 4.12 -1.48
C PHE A 134 -8.88 3.63 -0.12
N VAL A 135 -8.24 2.56 0.34
CA VAL A 135 -8.24 2.11 1.74
C VAL A 135 -6.82 1.76 2.13
N ALA A 136 -6.48 1.85 3.42
CA ALA A 136 -5.16 1.50 3.91
C ALA A 136 -5.14 0.08 4.53
N LEU A 137 -4.01 -0.61 4.36
CA LEU A 137 -3.63 -1.80 5.11
C LEU A 137 -2.38 -1.46 5.92
N SER A 138 -2.45 -1.60 7.24
CA SER A 138 -1.32 -1.31 8.13
C SER A 138 -0.20 -2.33 7.94
N SER A 139 1.03 -1.86 7.74
CA SER A 139 2.21 -2.71 7.54
C SER A 139 2.91 -2.95 8.88
N VAL A 140 2.30 -3.79 9.72
CA VAL A 140 2.67 -4.01 11.13
C VAL A 140 4.03 -4.68 11.34
N SER A 141 4.61 -4.49 12.52
CA SER A 141 5.92 -5.06 12.89
C SER A 141 5.81 -6.41 13.60
N LEU A 142 5.74 -7.50 12.83
CA LEU A 142 5.64 -8.86 13.38
C LEU A 142 6.78 -9.36 14.29
N PRO A 143 8.03 -8.84 14.30
CA PRO A 143 9.03 -9.24 15.30
C PRO A 143 8.56 -9.03 16.74
N TYR A 144 7.60 -8.14 16.95
CA TYR A 144 6.98 -7.80 18.22
C TYR A 144 5.45 -8.04 18.13
N PRO A 145 4.95 -9.28 18.27
CA PRO A 145 3.54 -9.60 17.98
C PRO A 145 2.52 -8.87 18.86
N ASP A 146 2.88 -8.58 20.11
CA ASP A 146 2.10 -7.74 21.03
C ASP A 146 1.97 -6.31 20.49
N LEU A 147 3.09 -5.71 20.08
CA LEU A 147 3.11 -4.39 19.46
C LEU A 147 2.38 -4.38 18.11
N ALA A 148 2.52 -5.44 17.30
CA ALA A 148 1.81 -5.57 16.03
C ALA A 148 0.28 -5.59 16.22
N ALA A 149 -0.20 -6.22 17.30
CA ALA A 149 -1.61 -6.17 17.69
C ALA A 149 -2.05 -4.75 18.06
N GLU A 150 -1.28 -4.04 18.89
CA GLU A 150 -1.54 -2.63 19.26
C GLU A 150 -1.52 -1.70 18.03
N GLN A 151 -0.59 -1.93 17.09
CA GLN A 151 -0.49 -1.18 15.84
C GLN A 151 -1.71 -1.40 14.96
N LEU A 152 -2.14 -2.66 14.80
CA LEU A 152 -3.32 -2.99 14.01
C LEU A 152 -4.60 -2.39 14.62
N GLU A 153 -4.75 -2.47 15.94
CA GLU A 153 -5.87 -1.87 16.64
C GLU A 153 -5.92 -0.36 16.40
N TYR A 154 -4.82 0.35 16.63
CA TYR A 154 -4.74 1.79 16.35
C TYR A 154 -5.08 2.13 14.90
N ALA A 155 -4.49 1.42 13.94
CA ALA A 155 -4.72 1.69 12.53
C ALA A 155 -6.19 1.48 12.14
N VAL A 156 -6.86 0.47 12.69
CA VAL A 156 -8.27 0.17 12.37
C VAL A 156 -9.23 1.11 13.10
N THR A 157 -9.04 1.34 14.41
CA THR A 157 -10.00 2.10 15.22
C THR A 157 -9.85 3.60 15.09
N GLU A 158 -8.61 4.10 15.03
CA GLU A 158 -8.33 5.54 15.01
C GLU A 158 -8.13 6.08 13.59
N LEU A 159 -7.48 5.30 12.71
CA LEU A 159 -7.10 5.76 11.38
C LEU A 159 -7.99 5.22 10.24
N GLY A 160 -8.90 4.28 10.55
CA GLY A 160 -9.85 3.72 9.57
C GLY A 160 -9.23 2.76 8.56
N ALA A 161 -8.05 2.19 8.85
CA ALA A 161 -7.47 1.10 8.06
C ALA A 161 -8.43 -0.09 7.99
N ARG A 162 -8.33 -0.87 6.90
CA ARG A 162 -9.25 -1.98 6.60
C ARG A 162 -8.58 -3.35 6.70
N GLY A 163 -7.43 -3.43 7.34
CA GLY A 163 -6.67 -4.65 7.53
C GLY A 163 -5.20 -4.39 7.75
N ALA A 164 -4.43 -5.48 7.71
CA ALA A 164 -2.98 -5.47 7.83
C ALA A 164 -2.33 -6.06 6.58
N SER A 165 -1.06 -5.73 6.38
CA SER A 165 -0.18 -6.47 5.49
C SER A 165 1.01 -7.02 6.27
N VAL A 166 1.39 -8.26 5.98
CA VAL A 166 2.48 -8.97 6.68
C VAL A 166 3.38 -9.77 5.74
N GLY A 167 4.61 -10.00 6.17
CA GLY A 167 5.58 -10.87 5.49
C GLY A 167 5.28 -12.36 5.65
N GLY A 168 5.82 -13.18 4.75
CA GLY A 168 5.68 -14.64 4.81
C GLY A 168 6.53 -15.33 5.87
N GLN A 169 7.52 -14.62 6.42
CA GLN A 169 8.44 -15.07 7.45
C GLN A 169 8.96 -13.85 8.22
N VAL A 170 9.43 -14.06 9.45
CA VAL A 170 10.00 -13.04 10.32
C VAL A 170 11.35 -13.53 10.82
N ASN A 171 12.44 -13.03 10.21
CA ASN A 171 13.82 -13.43 10.52
C ASN A 171 14.04 -14.95 10.55
N GLY A 172 13.41 -15.68 9.63
CA GLY A 172 13.48 -17.14 9.49
C GLY A 172 12.39 -17.91 10.25
N GLU A 173 11.61 -17.25 11.11
CA GLU A 173 10.46 -17.84 11.78
C GLU A 173 9.20 -17.70 10.94
N TYR A 174 8.34 -18.72 10.90
CA TYR A 174 7.05 -18.62 10.23
C TYR A 174 6.00 -18.01 11.18
N PRO A 175 5.18 -17.07 10.70
CA PRO A 175 4.10 -16.47 11.49
C PRO A 175 3.03 -17.45 11.99
N SER A 176 3.11 -18.75 11.67
CA SER A 176 2.21 -19.79 12.17
C SER A 176 2.51 -20.23 13.62
N SER A 177 3.73 -19.97 14.09
CA SER A 177 4.18 -20.21 15.47
C SER A 177 3.28 -19.51 16.49
N GLU A 178 3.04 -20.16 17.64
CA GLU A 178 2.17 -19.63 18.73
C GLU A 178 2.65 -18.26 19.25
N ARG A 179 3.94 -17.92 19.07
CA ARG A 179 4.48 -16.60 19.40
C ARG A 179 3.71 -15.46 18.72
N PHE A 180 3.16 -15.70 17.52
CA PHE A 180 2.42 -14.69 16.75
C PHE A 180 0.91 -14.68 17.05
N ASP A 181 0.41 -15.60 17.90
CA ASP A 181 -1.00 -15.66 18.27
C ASP A 181 -1.57 -14.35 18.84
N PRO A 182 -0.82 -13.50 19.59
CA PRO A 182 -1.34 -12.19 20.00
C PRO A 182 -1.78 -11.31 18.83
N PHE A 183 -1.02 -11.30 17.73
CA PHE A 183 -1.37 -10.56 16.52
C PHE A 183 -2.58 -11.18 15.81
N TRP A 184 -2.59 -12.51 15.65
CA TRP A 184 -3.69 -13.21 14.97
C TRP A 184 -5.01 -13.10 15.72
N ALA A 185 -4.97 -13.22 17.04
CA ALA A 185 -6.14 -13.02 17.90
C ALA A 185 -6.72 -11.62 17.71
N LYS A 186 -5.87 -10.58 17.70
CA LYS A 186 -6.33 -9.20 17.48
C LYS A 186 -6.88 -8.97 16.08
N ALA A 187 -6.25 -9.53 15.04
CA ALA A 187 -6.78 -9.44 13.67
C ALA A 187 -8.16 -10.13 13.53
N ALA A 188 -8.34 -11.28 14.17
CA ALA A 188 -9.62 -11.98 14.22
C ALA A 188 -10.68 -11.23 15.05
N GLU A 189 -10.29 -10.63 16.18
CA GLU A 189 -11.15 -9.80 17.03
C GLU A 189 -11.69 -8.58 16.29
N LEU A 190 -10.81 -7.89 15.53
CA LEU A 190 -11.17 -6.72 14.72
C LEU A 190 -11.94 -7.09 13.43
N ASP A 191 -12.06 -8.38 13.11
CA ASP A 191 -12.72 -8.92 11.92
C ASP A 191 -12.17 -8.40 10.57
N VAL A 192 -10.87 -8.05 10.55
CA VAL A 192 -10.19 -7.49 9.38
C VAL A 192 -9.32 -8.51 8.64
N PRO A 193 -9.19 -8.41 7.31
CA PRO A 193 -8.28 -9.25 6.55
C PRO A 193 -6.81 -8.91 6.82
N VAL A 194 -5.97 -9.94 6.79
CA VAL A 194 -4.51 -9.82 6.75
C VAL A 194 -4.02 -10.25 5.37
N PHE A 195 -3.44 -9.31 4.63
CA PHE A 195 -2.82 -9.56 3.34
C PHE A 195 -1.37 -10.05 3.55
N MET A 196 -1.10 -11.29 3.20
CA MET A 196 0.29 -11.77 3.15
C MET A 196 0.92 -11.36 1.82
N HIS A 197 2.00 -10.60 1.93
CA HIS A 197 2.86 -10.25 0.82
C HIS A 197 4.25 -10.83 1.06
N PRO A 198 4.88 -11.49 0.08
CA PRO A 198 6.21 -12.03 0.28
C PRO A 198 7.28 -10.94 0.40
N GLY A 199 8.38 -11.26 1.07
CA GLY A 199 9.63 -10.53 0.96
C GLY A 199 10.30 -10.73 -0.39
N LEU A 200 11.50 -10.16 -0.53
CA LEU A 200 12.29 -10.28 -1.76
C LEU A 200 12.99 -11.65 -1.80
N GLY A 201 12.48 -12.58 -2.61
CA GLY A 201 13.22 -13.77 -3.05
C GLY A 201 13.23 -14.97 -2.10
N ALA A 202 12.33 -15.04 -1.12
CA ALA A 202 12.23 -16.18 -0.18
C ALA A 202 13.57 -16.59 0.47
N PRO A 203 14.32 -15.65 1.08
CA PRO A 203 15.71 -15.88 1.50
C PRO A 203 15.85 -16.94 2.61
N ASN A 204 14.76 -17.25 3.32
CA ASN A 204 14.70 -18.33 4.33
C ASN A 204 14.60 -19.74 3.70
N ILE A 205 14.31 -19.84 2.40
CA ILE A 205 14.03 -21.10 1.70
C ILE A 205 15.05 -21.31 0.57
N VAL A 206 15.29 -20.25 -0.20
CA VAL A 206 16.06 -20.32 -1.42
C VAL A 206 17.51 -20.00 -1.13
N ARG A 207 18.41 -20.89 -1.57
CA ARG A 207 19.84 -20.68 -1.46
C ARG A 207 20.23 -19.38 -2.16
N GLU A 208 21.14 -18.64 -1.53
CA GLU A 208 21.74 -17.43 -2.11
C GLU A 208 22.24 -17.68 -3.53
N GLY A 209 21.89 -16.77 -4.44
CA GLY A 209 22.23 -16.83 -5.86
C GLY A 209 21.35 -17.75 -6.71
N ALA A 210 20.47 -18.57 -6.13
CA ALA A 210 19.66 -19.52 -6.91
C ALA A 210 18.57 -18.85 -7.78
N LEU A 211 18.21 -17.59 -7.48
CA LEU A 211 17.25 -16.79 -8.25
C LEU A 211 17.93 -15.68 -9.07
N ASP A 212 19.26 -15.68 -9.15
CA ASP A 212 20.00 -14.70 -9.93
C ASP A 212 19.80 -14.89 -11.43
N GLY A 213 20.03 -13.82 -12.17
CA GLY A 213 19.97 -13.81 -13.63
C GLY A 213 18.78 -13.03 -14.17
N ARG A 214 18.33 -13.41 -15.37
CA ARG A 214 17.32 -12.66 -16.12
C ARG A 214 15.91 -13.07 -15.69
N GLY A 215 14.94 -12.17 -15.89
CA GLY A 215 13.53 -12.48 -15.71
C GLY A 215 12.98 -12.25 -14.30
N GLY A 216 13.77 -11.70 -13.37
CA GLY A 216 13.29 -11.31 -12.05
C GLY A 216 12.76 -12.50 -11.24
N LEU A 217 13.51 -13.61 -11.21
CA LEU A 217 13.08 -14.87 -10.59
C LEU A 217 12.79 -14.72 -9.09
N PHE A 218 13.37 -13.73 -8.41
CA PHE A 218 13.01 -13.39 -7.03
C PHE A 218 11.51 -13.10 -6.88
N ASN A 219 10.88 -12.48 -7.88
CA ASN A 219 9.45 -12.16 -7.87
C ASN A 219 8.60 -13.26 -8.52
N VAL A 220 9.07 -13.82 -9.63
CA VAL A 220 8.30 -14.83 -10.40
C VAL A 220 8.29 -16.20 -9.71
N VAL A 221 9.36 -16.54 -8.99
CA VAL A 221 9.51 -17.83 -8.30
C VAL A 221 9.57 -17.65 -6.78
N GLY A 222 10.48 -16.79 -6.31
CA GLY A 222 10.69 -16.61 -4.87
C GLY A 222 9.43 -16.12 -4.14
N GLY A 223 8.80 -15.06 -4.62
CA GLY A 223 7.57 -14.52 -4.02
C GLY A 223 6.46 -15.55 -3.86
N PRO A 224 5.99 -16.20 -4.95
CA PRO A 224 5.00 -17.27 -4.89
C PRO A 224 5.40 -18.45 -3.99
N LEU A 225 6.68 -18.83 -3.97
CA LEU A 225 7.18 -19.89 -3.09
C LEU A 225 7.02 -19.53 -1.61
N GLU A 226 7.39 -18.31 -1.21
CA GLU A 226 7.23 -17.87 0.18
C GLU A 226 5.75 -17.78 0.56
N THR A 227 4.88 -17.27 -0.33
CA THR A 227 3.42 -17.28 -0.10
C THR A 227 2.88 -18.70 0.08
N THR A 228 3.35 -19.65 -0.71
CA THR A 228 2.94 -21.07 -0.61
C THR A 228 3.28 -21.62 0.76
N LEU A 229 4.51 -21.41 1.22
CA LEU A 229 4.98 -21.93 2.50
C LEU A 229 4.28 -21.26 3.68
N PHE A 230 4.12 -19.94 3.64
CA PHE A 230 3.33 -19.23 4.65
C PHE A 230 1.93 -19.82 4.79
N LEU A 231 1.17 -19.90 3.70
CA LEU A 231 -0.21 -20.41 3.76
C LEU A 231 -0.27 -21.87 4.21
N THR A 232 0.68 -22.69 3.75
CA THR A 232 0.79 -24.10 4.17
C THR A 232 1.02 -24.18 5.67
N HIS A 233 1.98 -23.42 6.21
CA HIS A 233 2.28 -23.36 7.64
C HIS A 233 1.08 -22.89 8.48
N MET A 234 0.36 -21.85 8.04
CA MET A 234 -0.85 -21.38 8.73
C MET A 234 -1.92 -22.49 8.86
N ILE A 235 -2.00 -23.39 7.88
CA ILE A 235 -2.91 -24.54 7.89
C ILE A 235 -2.36 -25.68 8.75
N VAL A 236 -1.15 -26.16 8.46
CA VAL A 236 -0.63 -27.41 9.06
C VAL A 236 -0.20 -27.25 10.52
N ASP A 237 0.21 -26.05 10.91
CA ASP A 237 0.57 -25.74 12.30
C ASP A 237 -0.68 -25.36 13.13
N GLY A 238 -1.88 -25.44 12.55
CA GLY A 238 -3.15 -25.24 13.24
C GLY A 238 -3.46 -23.79 13.60
N THR A 239 -2.79 -22.80 13.02
CA THR A 239 -3.05 -21.38 13.34
C THR A 239 -4.47 -20.98 12.97
N LEU A 240 -4.99 -21.47 11.84
CA LEU A 240 -6.38 -21.25 11.44
C LEU A 240 -7.39 -22.00 12.33
N ASP A 241 -6.98 -23.09 12.99
CA ASP A 241 -7.82 -23.78 13.97
C ASP A 241 -7.89 -23.03 15.30
N ARG A 242 -6.76 -22.44 15.73
CA ARG A 242 -6.69 -21.59 16.94
C ARG A 242 -7.44 -20.27 16.75
N HIS A 243 -7.44 -19.72 15.54
CA HIS A 243 -8.08 -18.45 15.19
C HIS A 243 -9.10 -18.63 14.03
N PRO A 244 -10.25 -19.29 14.27
CA PRO A 244 -11.16 -19.72 13.19
C PRO A 244 -11.84 -18.59 12.41
N ASN A 245 -11.85 -17.37 12.96
CA ASN A 245 -12.41 -16.19 12.30
C ASN A 245 -11.35 -15.39 11.52
N LEU A 246 -10.09 -15.82 11.52
CA LEU A 246 -9.01 -15.12 10.84
C LEU A 246 -9.21 -15.15 9.31
N LYS A 247 -9.06 -14.00 8.67
CA LYS A 247 -9.18 -13.84 7.22
C LYS A 247 -7.81 -13.55 6.63
N ILE A 248 -7.28 -14.48 5.84
CA ILE A 248 -5.97 -14.32 5.18
C ILE A 248 -6.17 -14.18 3.67
N VAL A 249 -5.46 -13.23 3.07
CA VAL A 249 -5.37 -13.08 1.62
C VAL A 249 -3.91 -13.27 1.21
N GLY A 250 -3.61 -14.34 0.48
CA GLY A 250 -2.27 -14.59 -0.06
C GLY A 250 -2.05 -13.85 -1.38
N ALA A 251 -0.92 -13.16 -1.51
CA ALA A 251 -0.48 -12.57 -2.78
C ALA A 251 -0.29 -13.63 -3.90
N HIS A 252 -0.15 -13.17 -5.14
CA HIS A 252 0.24 -14.02 -6.29
C HIS A 252 -0.67 -15.23 -6.52
N GLY A 253 -1.98 -15.09 -6.29
CA GLY A 253 -2.95 -16.18 -6.44
C GLY A 253 -2.81 -17.28 -5.38
N GLY A 254 -2.25 -16.97 -4.20
CA GLY A 254 -1.97 -17.99 -3.17
C GLY A 254 -0.66 -18.74 -3.40
N GLY A 255 0.24 -18.19 -4.22
CA GLY A 255 1.46 -18.86 -4.63
C GLY A 255 1.17 -20.10 -5.48
N TYR A 256 1.81 -21.20 -5.14
CA TYR A 256 1.62 -22.51 -5.77
C TYR A 256 0.57 -23.36 -5.05
N LEU A 257 0.01 -22.91 -3.94
CA LEU A 257 -0.94 -23.70 -3.14
C LEU A 257 -2.15 -24.18 -3.96
N PRO A 258 -2.79 -23.37 -4.84
CA PRO A 258 -3.96 -23.85 -5.60
C PRO A 258 -3.63 -24.75 -6.80
N SER A 259 -2.35 -25.01 -7.07
CA SER A 259 -1.94 -25.75 -8.27
C SER A 259 -1.93 -27.28 -8.10
N TYR A 260 -2.12 -27.77 -6.88
CA TYR A 260 -2.19 -29.18 -6.51
C TYR A 260 -3.44 -29.45 -5.67
#